data_AF-A0A7W8UMC3-F1
#
_entry.id   AF-A0A7W8UMC3-F1
#
_cell.length_a   1.000
_cell.length_b   1.000
_cell.length_c   1.000
_cell.angle_alpha   90.00
_cell.angle_beta   90.00
_cell.angle_gamma   90.00
#
_symmetry.space_group_name_H-M   'P 1'
#
loop_
_entity.id
_entity.type
_entity.pdbx_description
1 polymer ?
#
loop_
_entity_poly.entity_id
_entity_poly.type
_entity_poly.pdbx_seq_one_letter_code
_entity_poly.pdbx_strand_id
1 'polypeptide(L)'
;MNNVAHIHTDKTPVRVHFIVEWAEKRNLKQSDIVREIGADKGLVSRWFGGTVPKPEYLEKLAALFGTDIHGIFRHPDDDWLAQFFKDKSAEQRERAIDMLRLLFNENKTGTNN
;
A
#
# COMPACT_ATOMS: atom_id res chain seq x y z
N MET A 1 -16.90 19.89 29.11
CA MET A 1 -17.09 18.75 28.20
C MET A 1 -16.24 19.00 26.97
N ASN A 2 -15.11 18.30 26.84
CA ASN A 2 -14.32 18.18 25.61
C ASN A 2 -13.45 16.94 25.81
N ASN A 3 -14.01 15.78 25.47
CA ASN A 3 -13.30 14.50 25.49
C ASN A 3 -12.39 14.44 24.25
N VAL A 4 -11.17 14.94 24.40
CA VAL A 4 -10.09 14.63 23.46
C VAL A 4 -9.77 13.15 23.68
N ALA A 5 -10.12 12.34 22.68
CA ALA A 5 -10.01 10.89 22.70
C ALA A 5 -8.58 10.45 23.09
N HIS A 6 -8.48 9.61 24.11
CA HIS A 6 -7.27 8.90 24.49
C HIS A 6 -6.76 8.08 23.29
N ILE A 7 -5.72 8.55 22.62
CA ILE A 7 -4.99 7.77 21.63
C ILE A 7 -4.07 6.82 22.40
N HIS A 8 -4.49 5.56 22.53
CA HIS A 8 -3.68 4.48 23.11
C HIS A 8 -2.38 4.30 22.29
N THR A 9 -1.26 4.68 22.89
CA THR A 9 0.10 4.73 22.31
C THR A 9 0.92 3.47 22.65
N ASP A 10 0.28 2.31 22.74
CA ASP A 10 0.90 1.08 23.26
C ASP A 10 0.60 -0.16 22.42
N LYS A 11 0.68 -0.02 21.10
CA LYS A 11 0.67 -1.17 20.20
C LYS A 11 1.87 -1.04 19.27
N THR A 12 2.81 -1.97 19.38
CA THR A 12 3.78 -2.27 18.31
C THR A 12 3.04 -2.14 16.98
N PRO A 13 3.49 -1.28 16.05
CA PRO A 13 2.75 -1.07 14.80
C PRO A 13 2.55 -2.44 14.18
N VAL A 14 1.30 -2.90 14.16
CA VAL A 14 0.94 -4.14 13.47
C VAL A 14 1.43 -3.89 12.06
N ARG A 15 2.31 -4.74 11.53
CA ARG A 15 2.69 -4.67 10.11
C ARG A 15 1.45 -5.08 9.32
N VAL A 16 0.57 -4.10 9.10
CA VAL A 16 -0.65 -4.26 8.35
C VAL A 16 -0.23 -4.43 6.90
N HIS A 17 -0.43 -5.63 6.37
CA HIS A 17 -0.44 -5.83 4.93
C HIS A 17 -1.85 -5.60 4.40
N PHE A 18 -1.98 -5.25 3.14
CA PHE A 18 -3.26 -4.95 2.49
C PHE A 18 -3.68 -6.04 1.51
N ILE A 19 -3.35 -7.30 1.81
CA ILE A 19 -3.59 -8.46 0.93
C ILE A 19 -5.08 -8.61 0.59
N VAL A 20 -5.97 -8.31 1.54
CA VAL A 20 -7.42 -8.41 1.34
C VAL A 20 -7.87 -7.35 0.34
N GLU A 21 -7.47 -6.12 0.56
CA GLU A 21 -7.80 -4.96 -0.26
C GLU A 21 -7.20 -5.11 -1.67
N TRP A 22 -5.97 -5.63 -1.78
CA TRP A 22 -5.35 -5.97 -3.06
C TRP A 22 -6.12 -7.05 -3.81
N ALA A 23 -6.59 -8.09 -3.11
CA ALA A 23 -7.41 -9.14 -3.70
C ALA A 23 -8.77 -8.59 -4.17
N GLU A 24 -9.42 -7.77 -3.35
CA GLU A 24 -10.70 -7.12 -3.67
C GLU A 24 -10.59 -6.21 -4.90
N LYS A 25 -9.57 -5.34 -4.95
CA LYS A 25 -9.33 -4.44 -6.10
C LYS A 25 -9.14 -5.20 -7.41
N ARG A 26 -8.57 -6.40 -7.33
CA ARG A 26 -8.32 -7.28 -8.48
C ARG A 26 -9.40 -8.33 -8.69
N ASN A 27 -10.47 -8.29 -7.89
CA ASN A 27 -11.56 -9.25 -7.92
C ASN A 27 -11.09 -10.73 -7.80
N LEU A 28 -10.07 -10.96 -6.97
CA LEU A 28 -9.48 -12.28 -6.72
C LEU A 28 -10.09 -12.91 -5.47
N LYS A 29 -10.41 -14.21 -5.56
CA LYS A 29 -10.80 -15.00 -4.37
C LYS A 29 -9.57 -15.66 -3.76
N GLN A 30 -9.67 -16.10 -2.50
CA GLN A 30 -8.60 -16.88 -1.86
C GLN A 30 -8.21 -18.12 -2.68
N SER A 31 -9.18 -18.76 -3.36
CA SER A 31 -8.92 -19.91 -4.25
C SER A 31 -8.07 -19.54 -5.46
N ASP A 32 -8.22 -18.32 -5.99
CA ASP A 32 -7.39 -17.85 -7.10
C ASP A 32 -5.96 -17.62 -6.61
N ILE A 33 -5.80 -16.99 -5.43
CA ILE A 33 -4.47 -16.76 -4.83
C ILE A 33 -3.77 -18.09 -4.54
N VAL A 34 -4.48 -19.09 -4.00
CA VAL A 34 -3.95 -20.45 -3.81
C VAL A 34 -3.39 -21.02 -5.12
N ARG A 35 -4.17 -20.91 -6.22
CA ARG A 35 -3.79 -21.43 -7.54
C ARG A 35 -2.60 -20.68 -8.15
N GLU A 36 -2.61 -19.36 -8.14
CA GLU A 36 -1.58 -18.53 -8.77
C GLU A 36 -0.25 -18.56 -8.01
N ILE A 37 -0.30 -18.58 -6.67
CA ILE A 37 0.90 -18.52 -5.81
C ILE A 37 1.47 -19.91 -5.54
N GLY A 38 0.64 -20.96 -5.65
CA GLY A 38 0.97 -22.33 -5.26
C GLY A 38 1.10 -22.49 -3.74
N ALA A 39 0.33 -21.71 -2.97
CA ALA A 39 0.32 -21.74 -1.50
C ALA A 39 -0.82 -22.61 -0.97
N ASP A 40 -0.65 -23.20 0.22
CA ASP A 40 -1.73 -23.94 0.87
C ASP A 40 -2.93 -23.05 1.22
N LYS A 41 -4.14 -23.59 1.11
CA LYS A 41 -5.39 -22.89 1.49
C LYS A 41 -5.35 -22.35 2.93
N GLY A 42 -4.82 -23.14 3.86
CA GLY A 42 -4.67 -22.71 5.26
C GLY A 42 -3.63 -21.61 5.46
N LEU A 43 -2.67 -21.47 4.55
CA LEU A 43 -1.70 -20.38 4.57
C LEU A 43 -2.34 -19.09 4.04
N VAL A 44 -3.03 -19.15 2.91
CA VAL A 44 -3.76 -18.01 2.34
C VAL A 44 -4.85 -17.50 3.30
N SER A 45 -5.61 -18.40 3.94
CA SER A 45 -6.60 -18.01 4.93
C SER A 45 -5.99 -17.28 6.14
N ARG A 46 -4.77 -17.64 6.55
CA ARG A 46 -4.06 -16.93 7.63
C ARG A 46 -3.60 -15.55 7.21
N TRP A 47 -3.20 -15.37 5.95
CA TRP A 47 -2.89 -14.05 5.40
C TRP A 47 -4.12 -13.15 5.41
N PHE A 48 -5.29 -13.65 5.01
CA PHE A 48 -6.53 -12.88 5.10
C PHE A 48 -6.93 -12.57 6.55
N GLY A 49 -6.43 -13.35 7.52
CA GLY A 49 -6.55 -13.08 8.96
C GLY A 49 -5.49 -12.14 9.54
N GLY A 50 -4.62 -11.54 8.71
CA GLY A 50 -3.60 -10.57 9.15
C GLY A 50 -2.21 -11.16 9.44
N THR A 51 -1.97 -12.43 9.11
CA THR A 51 -0.63 -13.03 9.25
C THR A 51 0.27 -12.59 8.11
N VAL A 52 1.42 -12.00 8.41
CA VAL A 52 2.41 -11.59 7.41
C VAL A 52 2.97 -12.82 6.65
N PRO A 53 2.91 -12.84 5.31
CA PRO A 53 3.53 -13.90 4.51
C PRO A 53 5.06 -13.95 4.67
N LYS A 54 5.65 -15.14 4.46
CA LYS A 54 7.11 -15.28 4.39
C LYS A 54 7.66 -14.58 3.14
N PRO A 55 8.96 -14.18 3.12
CA PRO A 55 9.58 -13.52 1.97
C PRO A 55 9.34 -14.19 0.63
N GLU A 56 9.44 -15.53 0.57
CA GLU A 56 9.19 -16.33 -0.64
C GLU A 56 7.78 -16.15 -1.25
N TYR A 57 6.78 -15.85 -0.41
CA TYR A 57 5.41 -15.58 -0.85
C TYR A 57 5.17 -14.10 -1.11
N LEU A 58 5.91 -13.20 -0.44
CA LEU A 58 5.80 -11.76 -0.68
C LEU A 58 6.19 -11.42 -2.12
N GLU A 59 7.25 -12.01 -2.67
CA GLU A 59 7.62 -11.80 -4.07
C GLU A 59 6.52 -12.25 -5.04
N LYS A 60 5.93 -13.42 -4.80
CA LYS A 60 4.84 -13.96 -5.63
C LYS A 60 3.57 -13.12 -5.52
N LEU A 61 3.21 -12.70 -4.31
CA LEU A 61 2.06 -11.84 -4.05
C LEU A 61 2.25 -10.46 -4.69
N ALA A 62 3.46 -9.89 -4.61
CA ALA A 62 3.78 -8.62 -5.24
C ALA A 62 3.61 -8.72 -6.76
N ALA A 63 4.12 -9.80 -7.37
CA ALA A 63 3.94 -10.08 -8.79
C ALA A 63 2.45 -10.24 -9.17
N LEU A 64 1.69 -11.04 -8.40
CA LEU A 64 0.25 -11.24 -8.62
C LEU A 64 -0.54 -9.92 -8.50
N PHE A 65 -0.14 -9.09 -7.54
CA PHE A 65 -0.74 -7.78 -7.30
C PHE A 65 -0.15 -6.66 -8.16
N GLY A 66 0.79 -6.99 -9.06
CA GLY A 66 1.43 -6.03 -9.96
C GLY A 66 2.12 -4.86 -9.24
N THR A 67 2.57 -5.09 -8.01
CA THR A 67 3.22 -4.09 -7.15
C THR A 67 4.58 -4.62 -6.70
N ASP A 68 5.28 -3.88 -5.84
CA ASP A 68 6.53 -4.32 -5.21
C ASP A 68 6.26 -4.92 -3.82
N ILE A 69 7.27 -5.53 -3.20
CA ILE A 69 7.10 -6.13 -1.85
C ILE A 69 6.60 -5.07 -0.85
N HIS A 70 7.07 -3.83 -0.95
CA HIS A 70 6.62 -2.75 -0.07
C HIS A 70 5.18 -2.31 -0.36
N GLY A 71 4.72 -2.40 -1.61
CA GLY A 71 3.33 -2.15 -2.01
C GLY A 71 2.32 -3.08 -1.35
N ILE A 72 2.72 -4.31 -0.96
CA ILE A 72 1.85 -5.20 -0.16
C ILE A 72 1.51 -4.58 1.21
N PHE A 73 2.37 -3.72 1.73
CA PHE A 73 2.19 -3.02 3.01
C PHE A 73 1.62 -1.61 2.84
N ARG A 74 1.13 -1.26 1.64
CA ARG A 74 0.44 -0.01 1.34
C ARG A 74 -0.96 -0.31 0.81
N HIS A 75 -1.91 0.55 1.11
CA HIS A 75 -3.27 0.39 0.60
C HIS A 75 -3.23 0.48 -0.93
N PRO A 76 -3.95 -0.38 -1.68
CA PRO A 76 -3.87 -0.39 -3.13
C PRO A 76 -4.38 0.90 -3.79
N ASP A 77 -5.18 1.70 -3.09
CA ASP A 77 -5.61 3.03 -3.54
C ASP A 77 -4.57 4.14 -3.31
N ASP A 78 -3.48 3.85 -2.60
CA ASP A 78 -2.33 4.76 -2.49
C ASP A 78 -1.24 4.39 -3.51
N ASP A 79 -1.30 3.17 -4.07
CA ASP A 79 -0.27 2.64 -4.96
C ASP A 79 -0.32 3.18 -6.39
N TRP A 80 -1.42 3.84 -6.78
CA TRP A 80 -1.55 4.39 -8.15
C TRP A 80 -0.50 5.46 -8.44
N LEU A 81 -0.05 6.24 -7.45
CA LEU A 81 1.02 7.22 -7.61
C LEU A 81 2.35 6.54 -7.94
N ALA A 82 2.70 5.49 -7.20
CA ALA A 82 3.92 4.72 -7.43
C ALA A 82 3.91 4.08 -8.83
N GLN A 83 2.77 3.50 -9.21
CA GLN A 83 2.60 2.90 -10.53
C GLN A 83 2.60 3.95 -11.66
N PHE A 84 1.96 5.11 -11.46
CA PHE A 84 1.93 6.20 -12.43
C PHE A 84 3.33 6.70 -12.78
N PHE A 85 4.21 6.74 -11.79
CA PHE A 85 5.59 7.19 -11.94
C PHE A 85 6.58 6.11 -12.39
N LYS A 86 6.22 4.82 -12.35
CA LYS A 86 7.12 3.70 -12.65
C LYS A 86 7.81 3.80 -14.01
N ASP A 87 7.04 4.16 -15.05
CA ASP A 87 7.52 4.21 -16.44
C ASP A 87 7.85 5.64 -16.91
N LYS A 88 7.95 6.62 -16.00
CA LYS A 88 8.27 8.01 -16.33
C LYS A 88 9.76 8.26 -16.21
N SER A 89 10.31 9.03 -17.15
CA SER A 89 11.68 9.54 -17.05
C SER A 89 11.87 10.42 -15.81
N ALA A 90 13.13 10.58 -15.37
CA ALA A 90 13.46 11.44 -14.23
C ALA A 90 12.92 12.88 -14.43
N GLU A 91 13.08 13.43 -15.64
CA GLU A 91 12.60 14.78 -16.02
C GLU A 91 11.06 14.90 -16.00
N GLN A 92 10.34 13.84 -16.39
CA GLN A 92 8.87 13.83 -16.32
C GLN A 92 8.39 13.71 -14.86
N ARG A 93 9.11 12.95 -14.05
CA ARG A 93 8.81 12.78 -12.63
C ARG A 93 9.03 14.11 -11.88
N GLU A 94 10.12 14.81 -12.15
CA GLU A 94 10.41 16.13 -11.57
C GLU A 94 9.35 17.16 -11.94
N ARG A 95 9.00 17.27 -13.23
CA ARG A 95 7.91 18.16 -13.68
C ARG A 95 6.56 17.86 -13.02
N ALA A 96 6.23 16.57 -12.84
CA ALA A 96 5.01 16.18 -12.17
C ALA A 96 5.04 16.51 -10.67
N ILE A 97 6.19 16.36 -10.01
CA ILE A 97 6.38 16.77 -8.60
C ILE A 97 6.17 18.28 -8.47
N ASP A 98 6.74 19.08 -9.36
CA ASP A 98 6.57 20.53 -9.32
C ASP A 98 5.12 20.96 -9.56
N MET A 99 4.42 20.31 -10.49
CA MET A 99 2.97 20.54 -10.65
C MET A 99 2.17 20.17 -9.40
N LEU A 100 2.48 19.05 -8.75
CA LEU A 100 1.81 18.65 -7.51
C LEU A 100 2.08 19.66 -6.38
N ARG A 101 3.31 20.15 -6.24
CA ARG A 101 3.67 21.20 -5.27
C ARG A 101 2.90 22.50 -5.50
N LEU A 102 2.73 22.89 -6.77
CA LEU A 102 1.93 24.06 -7.15
C LEU A 102 0.45 23.84 -6.84
N LEU A 103 -0.09 22.66 -7.16
CA LEU A 103 -1.50 22.32 -6.94
C LEU A 103 -1.86 22.34 -5.44
N PHE A 104 -0.99 21.81 -4.58
CA PHE A 104 -1.20 21.74 -3.14
C PHE A 104 -0.69 22.97 -2.37
N ASN A 105 -0.19 23.98 -3.10
CA ASN A 105 0.19 25.28 -2.55
C ASN A 105 1.13 25.18 -1.32
N GLU A 106 2.10 24.25 -1.34
CA GLU A 106 3.16 24.15 -0.31
C GLU A 106 4.17 25.31 -0.38
N ASN A 107 3.85 26.38 -1.09
CA ASN A 107 4.45 27.67 -0.84
C ASN A 107 3.88 28.17 0.49
N LYS A 108 4.69 28.11 1.55
CA LYS A 108 4.48 28.84 2.81
C LYS A 108 4.15 30.31 2.50
N THR A 109 2.88 30.63 2.28
CA THR A 109 2.41 32.01 2.25
C THR A 109 1.80 32.33 3.61
N GLY A 110 2.66 32.93 4.44
CA GLY A 110 2.26 33.88 5.47
C GLY A 110 3.02 33.71 6.80
N THR A 111 3.51 34.74 7.49
CA THR A 111 3.66 36.17 7.20
C THR A 111 4.66 36.67 8.25
N ASN A 112 5.63 37.46 7.83
CA ASN A 112 6.44 38.29 8.72
C ASN A 112 5.53 39.48 9.12
N ASN A 113 5.01 39.49 10.34
CA ASN A 113 4.61 40.71 11.09
C ASN A 113 4.34 40.37 12.55
#